data_AF-A0A2E2TBG0-F1
#
_entry.id   AF-A0A2E2TBG0-F1
#
_cell.length_a   1.000
_cell.length_b   1.000
_cell.length_c   1.000
_cell.angle_alpha   90.00
_cell.angle_beta   90.00
_cell.angle_gamma   90.00
#
_symmetry.space_group_name_H-M   'P 1'
#
loop_
_entity.id
_entity.type
_entity.pdbx_description
1 polymer ?
#
loop_
_entity_poly.entity_id
_entity_poly.type
_entity_poly.pdbx_seq_one_letter_code
_entity_poly.pdbx_strand_id
1 'polypeptide(L)'
;MIAILSPAKKLNENSLEDYSQEFSQARFLDDSEELMKYLKKMKPKAIGKLMDLSANLAELNFERNQQWEKLHDAENSKPAILTFNGDAYLGLNADDFSPEDFSFA
;
A
#
# COMPACT_ATOMS: atom_id res chain seq x y z
N MET A 1 -16.95 13.02 -12.08
CA MET A 1 -17.51 12.03 -11.13
C MET A 1 -16.37 11.60 -10.21
N ILE A 2 -16.62 11.29 -8.94
CA ILE A 2 -15.59 10.81 -8.00
C ILE A 2 -16.15 9.56 -7.31
N ALA A 3 -15.36 8.48 -7.31
CA ALA A 3 -15.61 7.29 -6.52
C ALA A 3 -14.61 7.24 -5.35
N ILE A 4 -15.05 6.75 -4.19
CA ILE A 4 -14.20 6.60 -3.01
C ILE A 4 -14.31 5.16 -2.53
N LEU A 5 -13.17 4.48 -2.47
CA LEU A 5 -13.05 3.11 -1.96
C LEU A 5 -12.21 3.12 -0.69
N SER A 6 -12.62 2.31 0.27
CA SER A 6 -11.79 2.03 1.44
C SER A 6 -10.58 1.18 1.05
N PRO A 7 -9.40 1.40 1.64
CA PRO A 7 -8.24 0.53 1.43
C PRO A 7 -8.48 -0.89 1.96
N ALA A 8 -7.70 -1.86 1.47
CA ALA A 8 -7.74 -3.24 1.94
C ALA A 8 -6.58 -3.56 2.92
N LYS A 9 -6.82 -4.48 3.86
CA LYS A 9 -5.77 -4.94 4.79
C LYS A 9 -4.77 -5.89 4.14
N LYS A 10 -5.23 -6.71 3.19
CA LYS A 10 -4.40 -7.66 2.45
C LYS A 10 -3.84 -6.95 1.22
N LEU A 11 -2.56 -7.18 0.96
CA LEU A 11 -1.81 -6.57 -0.12
C LEU A 11 -1.41 -7.64 -1.14
N ASN A 12 -1.35 -7.28 -2.41
CA ASN A 12 -0.79 -8.07 -3.48
C ASN A 12 0.71 -7.75 -3.60
N GLU A 13 1.55 -8.66 -3.10
CA GLU A 13 3.01 -8.52 -3.07
C GLU A 13 3.70 -9.07 -4.33
N ASN A 14 2.93 -9.47 -5.35
CA ASN A 14 3.50 -9.94 -6.61
C ASN A 14 4.26 -8.82 -7.33
N SER A 15 5.42 -9.16 -7.88
CA SER A 15 6.28 -8.29 -8.69
C SER A 15 5.48 -7.62 -9.82
N LEU A 16 5.83 -6.37 -10.10
CA LEU A 16 5.20 -5.54 -11.14
C LEU A 16 5.77 -5.78 -12.54
N GLU A 17 6.62 -6.79 -12.73
CA GLU A 17 7.35 -7.06 -13.99
C GLU A 17 6.47 -7.02 -15.26
N ASP A 18 5.17 -7.23 -15.13
CA ASP A 18 4.20 -7.25 -16.24
C ASP A 18 3.51 -5.91 -16.54
N TYR A 19 3.68 -4.86 -15.71
CA TYR A 19 2.97 -3.59 -15.88
C TYR A 19 3.92 -2.44 -16.26
N SER A 20 4.07 -2.18 -17.56
CA SER A 20 4.76 -0.98 -18.07
C SER A 20 3.89 0.28 -17.95
N GLN A 21 3.34 0.55 -16.78
CA GLN A 21 2.38 1.63 -16.59
C GLN A 21 3.00 2.90 -16.04
N GLU A 22 2.50 4.03 -16.51
CA GLU A 22 2.74 5.32 -15.87
C GLU A 22 2.19 5.28 -14.44
N PHE A 23 3.01 5.63 -13.46
CA PHE A 23 2.60 5.74 -12.07
C PHE A 23 2.76 7.18 -11.58
N SER A 24 1.89 7.56 -10.63
CA SER A 24 1.99 8.84 -9.95
C SER A 24 2.64 8.68 -8.58
N GLN A 25 3.11 9.80 -8.03
CA GLN A 25 3.61 9.87 -6.67
C GLN A 25 2.50 10.30 -5.71
N ALA A 26 2.49 9.74 -4.50
CA ALA A 26 1.53 10.13 -3.47
C ALA A 26 1.71 11.61 -3.10
N ARG A 27 0.60 12.34 -2.95
CA ARG A 27 0.63 13.79 -2.70
C ARG A 27 1.00 14.18 -1.27
N PHE A 28 0.79 13.30 -0.30
CA PHE A 28 0.93 13.57 1.15
C PHE A 28 2.09 12.77 1.76
N LEU A 29 3.23 12.70 1.06
CA LEU A 29 4.41 11.97 1.54
C LEU A 29 5.06 12.61 2.77
N ASP A 30 4.98 13.94 2.91
CA ASP A 30 5.47 14.65 4.09
C ASP A 30 4.69 14.26 5.35
N ASP A 31 3.35 14.27 5.27
CA ASP A 31 2.48 13.84 6.36
C ASP A 31 2.68 12.34 6.68
N SER A 32 2.85 11.51 5.65
CA SER A 32 3.15 10.08 5.82
C SER A 32 4.48 9.87 6.55
N GLU A 33 5.51 10.67 6.21
CA GLU A 33 6.81 10.63 6.89
C GLU A 33 6.69 11.01 8.37
N GLU A 34 5.82 11.97 8.73
CA GLU A 34 5.56 12.29 10.14
C GLU A 34 5.01 11.08 10.91
N LEU A 35 4.02 10.38 10.35
CA LEU A 35 3.48 9.15 10.95
C LEU A 35 4.56 8.06 11.08
N MET A 36 5.38 7.89 10.04
CA MET A 36 6.45 6.89 10.01
C MET A 36 7.53 7.14 11.05
N LYS A 37 7.83 8.39 11.41
CA LYS A 37 8.76 8.74 12.52
C LYS A 37 8.30 8.15 13.86
N TYR A 38 6.99 8.04 14.09
CA TYR A 38 6.45 7.41 15.29
C TYR A 38 6.40 5.88 15.15
N LEU A 39 5.88 5.38 14.03
CA LEU A 39 5.72 3.94 13.79
C LEU A 39 7.05 3.20 13.80
N LYS A 40 8.12 3.76 13.21
CA LYS A 40 9.47 3.16 13.22
C LYS A 40 10.05 2.98 14.64
N LYS A 41 9.60 3.76 15.62
CA LYS A 41 10.06 3.66 17.03
C LYS A 41 9.26 2.65 17.85
N MET A 42 8.10 2.20 17.35
CA MET A 42 7.25 1.26 18.07
C MET A 42 7.83 -0.16 17.98
N LYS A 43 7.82 -0.89 19.09
CA LYS A 43 8.15 -2.32 19.08
C LYS A 43 6.99 -3.14 18.49
N PRO A 44 7.24 -4.32 17.89
CA PRO A 44 6.19 -5.19 17.34
C PRO A 44 5.01 -5.40 18.30
N LYS A 45 5.27 -5.71 19.58
CA LYS A 45 4.22 -5.87 20.61
C LYS A 45 3.31 -4.65 20.77
N ALA A 46 3.86 -3.44 20.64
CA ALA A 46 3.09 -2.19 20.73
C ALA A 46 2.25 -1.96 19.47
N ILE A 47 2.80 -2.27 18.29
CA ILE A 47 2.06 -2.23 17.01
C ILE A 47 0.90 -3.23 17.06
N GLY A 48 1.14 -4.46 17.50
CA GLY A 48 0.11 -5.49 17.64
C GLY A 48 -1.01 -5.08 18.58
N LYS A 49 -0.69 -4.43 19.71
CA LYS A 49 -1.70 -3.89 20.62
C LYS A 49 -2.48 -2.71 20.01
N LEU A 50 -1.80 -1.81 19.31
CA LEU A 50 -2.42 -0.62 18.71
C LEU A 50 -3.42 -1.01 17.60
N MET A 51 -3.06 -1.99 16.79
CA MET A 51 -3.81 -2.38 15.59
C MET A 51 -4.65 -3.65 15.77
N ASP A 52 -4.68 -4.21 16.98
CA ASP A 52 -5.34 -5.50 17.30
C ASP A 52 -4.89 -6.64 16.37
N LEU A 53 -3.57 -6.87 16.30
CA LEU A 53 -2.95 -7.86 15.42
C LEU A 53 -2.35 -9.03 16.19
N SER A 54 -2.27 -10.17 15.50
CA SER A 54 -1.47 -11.31 15.95
C SER A 54 0.03 -10.94 16.03
N ALA A 55 0.81 -11.71 16.78
CA ALA A 55 2.26 -11.48 16.90
C ALA A 55 2.96 -11.49 15.54
N ASN A 56 2.62 -12.44 14.66
CA ASN A 56 3.22 -12.54 13.32
C ASN A 56 2.90 -11.33 12.45
N LEU A 57 1.64 -10.85 12.47
CA LEU A 57 1.25 -9.65 11.72
C LEU A 57 1.88 -8.38 12.30
N ALA A 58 2.06 -8.33 13.62
CA ALA A 58 2.72 -7.22 14.27
C ALA A 58 4.21 -7.13 13.90
N GLU A 59 4.90 -8.27 13.81
CA GLU A 59 6.30 -8.36 13.35
C GLU A 59 6.41 -7.93 11.89
N LEU A 60 5.55 -8.48 11.01
CA LEU A 60 5.51 -8.10 9.60
C LEU A 60 5.30 -6.60 9.39
N ASN A 61 4.36 -5.99 10.12
CA ASN A 61 4.13 -4.56 10.01
C ASN A 61 5.26 -3.73 10.64
N PHE A 62 5.94 -4.25 11.66
CA PHE A 62 7.16 -3.62 12.17
C PHE A 62 8.26 -3.57 11.10
N GLU A 63 8.53 -4.70 10.44
CA GLU A 63 9.52 -4.79 9.37
C GLU A 63 9.19 -3.85 8.19
N ARG A 64 7.92 -3.89 7.71
CA ARG A 64 7.44 -2.95 6.68
C ARG A 64 7.63 -1.50 7.10
N ASN A 65 7.33 -1.17 8.36
CA ASN A 65 7.52 0.17 8.86
C ASN A 65 9.00 0.57 8.83
N GLN A 66 9.95 -0.34 9.12
CA GLN A 66 11.39 -0.04 9.03
C GLN A 66 11.84 0.17 7.59
N GLN A 67 11.36 -0.67 6.68
CA GLN A 67 11.69 -0.65 5.25
C GLN A 67 11.07 0.52 4.49
N TRP A 68 10.04 1.16 5.03
CA TRP A 68 9.40 2.29 4.37
C TRP A 68 10.39 3.44 4.13
N GLU A 69 10.39 3.94 2.90
CA GLU A 69 11.16 5.09 2.45
C GLU A 69 10.22 6.12 1.82
N LYS A 70 10.62 7.39 1.85
CA LYS A 70 9.78 8.48 1.34
C LYS A 70 9.74 8.53 -0.18
N LEU A 71 10.84 8.17 -0.84
CA LEU A 71 10.96 8.18 -2.29
C LEU A 71 10.55 6.81 -2.82
N HIS A 72 9.50 6.79 -3.63
CA HIS A 72 8.97 5.56 -4.20
C HIS A 72 9.35 5.42 -5.67
N ASP A 73 9.70 4.20 -6.05
CA ASP A 73 9.98 3.79 -7.43
C ASP A 73 9.37 2.41 -7.70
N ALA A 74 9.60 1.87 -8.90
CA ALA A 74 9.09 0.57 -9.30
C ALA A 74 9.77 -0.62 -8.60
N GLU A 75 10.91 -0.41 -7.92
CA GLU A 75 11.61 -1.47 -7.19
C GLU A 75 11.06 -1.61 -5.77
N ASN A 76 10.68 -0.49 -5.15
CA ASN A 76 10.23 -0.47 -3.75
C ASN A 76 8.72 -0.30 -3.55
N SER A 77 7.97 0.00 -4.62
CA SER A 77 6.55 0.37 -4.51
C SER A 77 5.71 -0.11 -5.69
N LYS A 78 4.39 -0.14 -5.46
CA LYS A 78 3.38 -0.56 -6.44
C LYS A 78 2.17 0.39 -6.43
N PRO A 79 1.58 0.73 -7.60
CA PRO A 79 0.37 1.57 -7.67
C PRO A 79 -0.74 1.05 -6.75
N ALA A 80 -1.36 1.95 -5.99
CA ALA A 80 -2.30 1.57 -4.93
C ALA A 80 -3.48 0.71 -5.43
N ILE A 81 -3.99 0.97 -6.63
CA ILE A 81 -5.08 0.23 -7.26
C ILE A 81 -4.73 -1.24 -7.53
N LEU A 82 -3.44 -1.54 -7.74
CA LEU A 82 -2.91 -2.90 -7.98
C LEU A 82 -2.35 -3.55 -6.70
N THR A 83 -2.11 -2.75 -5.65
CA THR A 83 -1.54 -3.23 -4.38
C THR A 83 -2.62 -3.73 -3.44
N PHE A 84 -3.76 -3.06 -3.33
CA PHE A 84 -4.82 -3.49 -2.42
C PHE A 84 -5.52 -4.75 -2.92
N ASN A 85 -5.66 -5.75 -2.04
CA ASN A 85 -6.27 -7.03 -2.35
C ASN A 85 -7.34 -7.36 -1.32
N GLY A 86 -8.60 -7.08 -1.64
CA GLY A 86 -9.77 -7.41 -0.83
C GLY A 86 -11.03 -7.40 -1.70
N ASP A 87 -12.19 -7.77 -1.15
CA ASP A 87 -13.41 -8.02 -1.94
C ASP A 87 -13.80 -6.89 -2.90
N ALA A 88 -13.67 -5.62 -2.46
CA ALA A 88 -13.92 -4.46 -3.32
C ALA A 88 -12.95 -4.36 -4.51
N TYR A 89 -11.67 -4.70 -4.30
CA TYR A 89 -10.63 -4.66 -5.33
C TYR A 89 -10.68 -5.89 -6.24
N LEU A 90 -11.11 -7.05 -5.73
CA LEU A 90 -11.40 -8.23 -6.54
C LEU A 90 -12.60 -7.97 -7.47
N GLY A 91 -13.63 -7.26 -6.99
CA GLY A 91 -14.75 -6.82 -7.82
C GLY A 91 -14.36 -5.73 -8.83
N LEU A 92 -13.41 -4.86 -8.49
CA LEU A 92 -12.85 -3.85 -9.40
C LEU A 92 -12.03 -4.49 -10.52
N ASN A 93 -11.29 -5.57 -10.21
CA ASN A 93 -10.50 -6.36 -11.14
C ASN A 93 -9.55 -5.50 -12.00
N ALA A 94 -8.76 -4.67 -11.33
CA ALA A 94 -7.86 -3.70 -11.98
C ALA A 94 -6.72 -4.36 -12.77
N ASP A 95 -6.44 -5.66 -12.58
CA ASP A 95 -5.46 -6.39 -13.38
C ASP A 95 -5.87 -6.48 -14.87
N ASP A 96 -7.17 -6.39 -15.18
CA ASP A 96 -7.71 -6.46 -16.55
C ASP A 96 -7.97 -5.07 -17.19
N PHE A 97 -7.57 -3.98 -16.53
CA PHE A 97 -7.80 -2.63 -17.03
C PHE A 97 -6.96 -2.32 -18.27
N SER A 98 -7.58 -1.64 -19.24
CA SER A 98 -6.86 -0.99 -20.34
C SER A 98 -6.16 0.30 -19.87
N PRO A 99 -5.18 0.83 -20.64
CA PRO A 99 -4.59 2.14 -20.33
C PRO A 99 -5.62 3.26 -20.20
N GLU A 100 -6.71 3.21 -20.98
CA GLU A 100 -7.81 4.16 -20.90
C GLU A 100 -8.61 4.02 -19.60
N ASP A 101 -8.83 2.80 -19.12
CA ASP A 101 -9.49 2.55 -17.83
C ASP A 101 -8.65 3.11 -16.66
N PHE A 102 -7.32 2.93 -16.70
CA PHE A 102 -6.41 3.53 -15.72
C PHE A 102 -6.37 5.05 -15.78
N SER A 103 -6.48 5.64 -16.97
CA SER A 103 -6.51 7.10 -17.14
C SER A 103 -7.81 7.72 -16.62
N PHE A 104 -8.93 6.97 -16.69
CA PHE A 104 -10.21 7.39 -16.14
C PHE A 104 -10.28 7.25 -14.61
N ALA A 105 -9.60 6.25 -14.03
CA ALA A 105 -9.60 5.92 -12.61
C ALA A 105 -8.77 6.90 -11.76
#